data_AF-A0A920DFC7-F1
#
_entry.id   AF-A0A920DFC7-F1
#
_cell.length_a   1.000
_cell.length_b   1.000
_cell.length_c   1.000
_cell.angle_alpha   90.00
_cell.angle_beta   90.00
_cell.angle_gamma   90.00
#
_symmetry.space_group_name_H-M   'P 1'
#
loop_
_entity.id
_entity.type
_entity.pdbx_description
1 polymer ?
#
loop_
_entity_poly.entity_id
_entity_poly.type
_entity_poly.pdbx_seq_one_letter_code
_entity_poly.pdbx_strand_id
1 'polypeptide(L)'
;MKKIIVTTFIFIFFYGCESFVENADSSVSYATDDEISSSENISFLVNGVLNDFSRAYGYVTLWADLLSDALVNDGRVQGSTDVRGEYLDNGFYDPTVGTYAPPYQTVAQVWRSATSLQSKLDDMDIDASLKTEGYFTAYLYQGLSHYLLGTYYGRGPSYPSDGGATLNESALFRQDLNSLHYYI
;
A
#
# COMPACT_ATOMS: atom_id res chain seq x y z
N MET A 1 -21.44 46.73 34.95
CA MET A 1 -21.02 46.71 33.53
C MET A 1 -20.02 45.60 33.21
N LYS A 2 -18.95 45.36 34.01
CA LYS A 2 -17.99 44.25 33.81
C LYS A 2 -18.61 42.84 33.70
N LYS A 3 -19.67 42.55 34.46
CA LYS A 3 -20.32 41.21 34.45
C LYS A 3 -21.07 40.90 33.15
N ILE A 4 -21.54 41.92 32.40
CA ILE A 4 -22.29 41.71 31.15
C ILE A 4 -21.34 41.38 29.99
N ILE A 5 -20.15 42.00 29.99
CA ILE A 5 -19.13 41.78 28.95
C ILE A 5 -18.60 40.33 28.98
N VAL A 6 -18.42 39.76 30.18
CA VAL A 6 -17.95 38.37 30.34
C VAL A 6 -18.98 37.36 29.80
N THR A 7 -20.27 37.60 30.02
CA THR A 7 -21.33 36.69 29.55
C THR A 7 -21.49 36.71 28.03
N THR A 8 -21.35 37.88 27.39
CA THR A 8 -21.41 37.99 25.92
C THR A 8 -20.19 37.35 25.25
N PHE A 9 -19.01 37.46 25.86
CA PHE A 9 -17.79 36.83 25.33
C PHE A 9 -17.90 35.30 25.34
N ILE A 10 -18.47 34.71 26.40
CA ILE A 10 -18.64 33.26 26.53
C ILE A 10 -19.60 32.71 25.46
N PHE A 11 -20.69 33.41 25.13
CA PHE A 11 -21.65 32.95 24.10
C PHE A 11 -21.08 32.91 22.68
N ILE A 12 -20.13 33.78 22.34
CA ILE A 12 -19.52 33.85 21.00
C ILE A 12 -18.56 32.67 20.78
N PHE A 13 -17.91 32.16 21.83
CA PHE A 13 -17.01 31.01 21.73
C PHE A 13 -17.72 29.67 21.48
N PHE A 14 -18.97 29.50 21.95
CA PHE A 14 -19.68 28.23 21.81
C PHE A 14 -20.40 28.05 20.47
N TYR A 15 -20.75 29.12 19.76
CA TYR A 15 -21.47 29.04 18.48
C TYR A 15 -20.59 29.23 17.23
N GLY A 16 -19.32 29.62 17.40
CA GLY A 16 -18.47 30.06 16.29
C GLY A 16 -17.60 28.99 15.62
N CYS A 17 -17.34 27.85 16.25
CA CYS A 17 -16.33 26.90 15.76
C CYS A 17 -16.87 25.63 15.07
N GLU A 18 -18.06 25.13 15.41
CA GLU A 18 -18.57 23.88 14.81
C GLU A 18 -18.96 24.08 13.33
N SER A 19 -19.70 25.14 13.01
CA SER A 19 -20.21 25.33 11.63
C SER A 19 -19.16 25.66 10.56
N PHE A 20 -17.96 26.13 10.96
CA PHE A 20 -16.89 26.51 10.03
C PHE A 20 -16.09 25.31 9.53
N VAL A 21 -16.00 24.23 10.32
CA VAL A 21 -15.26 23.01 9.95
C VAL A 21 -16.19 21.98 9.31
N GLU A 22 -17.47 21.95 9.70
CA GLU A 22 -18.45 20.98 9.18
C GLU A 22 -18.94 21.27 7.75
N ASN A 23 -18.78 22.49 7.24
CA ASN A 23 -19.23 22.90 5.89
C ASN A 23 -18.08 23.24 4.92
N ALA A 24 -16.88 22.72 5.15
CA ALA A 24 -15.84 22.80 4.13
C ALA A 24 -16.24 21.89 2.96
N ASP A 25 -16.29 22.44 1.75
CA ASP A 25 -16.58 21.67 0.54
C ASP A 25 -15.66 20.45 0.46
N SER A 26 -16.23 19.30 0.07
CA SER A 26 -15.45 18.09 -0.20
C SER A 26 -14.33 18.41 -1.20
N SER A 27 -13.11 17.95 -0.91
CA SER A 27 -11.99 18.23 -1.78
C SER A 27 -12.25 17.70 -3.19
N VAL A 28 -12.26 18.58 -4.19
CA VAL A 28 -12.49 18.23 -5.61
C VAL A 28 -11.45 17.23 -6.14
N SER A 29 -10.34 17.02 -5.44
CA SER A 29 -9.23 16.15 -5.85
C SER A 29 -9.26 14.74 -5.25
N TYR A 30 -10.19 14.44 -4.33
CA TYR A 30 -10.25 13.12 -3.69
C TYR A 30 -11.67 12.58 -3.72
N ALA A 31 -11.80 11.32 -4.13
CA ALA A 31 -13.05 10.61 -3.95
C ALA A 31 -13.14 10.14 -2.49
N THR A 32 -14.29 10.38 -1.88
CA THR A 32 -14.61 9.95 -0.51
C THR A 32 -14.85 8.43 -0.46
N ASP A 33 -14.79 7.85 0.73
CA ASP A 33 -15.06 6.42 0.89
C ASP A 33 -16.50 6.05 0.50
N ASP A 34 -17.47 6.94 0.75
CA ASP A 34 -18.88 6.74 0.38
C ASP A 34 -19.07 6.74 -1.14
N GLU A 35 -18.35 7.61 -1.87
CA GLU A 35 -18.38 7.65 -3.33
C GLU A 35 -17.76 6.40 -3.96
N ILE A 36 -16.70 5.85 -3.36
CA ILE A 36 -15.98 4.68 -3.87
C ILE A 36 -16.71 3.37 -3.52
N SER A 37 -17.48 3.34 -2.43
CA SER A 37 -18.08 2.11 -1.89
C SER A 37 -19.45 1.78 -2.52
N SER A 38 -19.53 1.85 -3.85
CA SER A 38 -20.72 1.53 -4.64
C SER A 38 -20.45 0.36 -5.59
N SER A 39 -21.53 -0.32 -6.03
CA SER A 39 -21.44 -1.45 -6.97
C SER A 39 -20.82 -1.04 -8.32
N GLU A 40 -21.04 0.20 -8.75
CA GLU A 40 -20.52 0.76 -10.00
C GLU A 40 -18.99 0.90 -9.99
N ASN A 41 -18.39 1.02 -8.80
CA ASN A 41 -16.96 1.25 -8.63
C ASN A 41 -16.15 -0.02 -8.34
N ILE A 42 -16.78 -1.19 -8.22
CA ILE A 42 -16.08 -2.46 -7.98
C ILE A 42 -15.05 -2.73 -9.09
N SER A 43 -15.41 -2.53 -10.35
CA SER A 43 -14.50 -2.74 -11.48
C SER A 43 -13.30 -1.79 -11.43
N PHE A 44 -13.48 -0.55 -10.97
CA PHE A 44 -12.37 0.39 -10.75
C PHE A 44 -11.43 -0.13 -9.66
N LEU A 45 -11.97 -0.57 -8.52
CA LEU A 45 -11.17 -1.12 -7.42
C LEU A 45 -10.41 -2.40 -7.82
N VAL A 46 -11.06 -3.31 -8.54
CA VAL A 46 -10.43 -4.51 -9.12
C VAL A 46 -9.27 -4.12 -10.02
N ASN A 47 -9.49 -3.19 -10.96
CA ASN A 47 -8.44 -2.73 -11.88
C ASN A 47 -7.26 -2.08 -11.14
N GLY A 48 -7.51 -1.39 -10.03
CA GLY A 48 -6.46 -0.86 -9.16
C GLY A 48 -5.52 -1.96 -8.65
N VAL A 49 -6.09 -3.05 -8.12
CA VAL A 49 -5.32 -4.22 -7.65
C VAL A 49 -4.53 -4.87 -8.78
N LEU A 50 -5.17 -5.07 -9.94
CA LEU A 50 -4.51 -5.66 -11.11
C LEU A 50 -3.32 -4.83 -11.61
N ASN A 51 -3.47 -3.51 -11.63
CA ASN A 51 -2.41 -2.59 -12.06
C ASN A 51 -1.24 -2.59 -11.05
N ASP A 52 -1.54 -2.53 -9.76
CA ASP A 52 -0.53 -2.64 -8.72
C ASP A 52 0.26 -3.94 -8.85
N PHE A 53 -0.42 -5.07 -9.11
CA PHE A 53 0.27 -6.35 -9.30
C PHE A 53 1.10 -6.39 -10.57
N SER A 54 0.60 -5.88 -11.69
CA SER A 54 1.37 -5.80 -12.94
C SER A 54 2.70 -5.06 -12.73
N ARG A 55 2.65 -3.93 -12.01
CA ARG A 55 3.85 -3.18 -11.63
C ARG A 55 4.76 -4.00 -10.71
N ALA A 56 4.22 -4.57 -9.63
CA ALA A 56 5.01 -5.31 -8.65
C ALA A 56 5.70 -6.53 -9.28
N TYR A 57 4.95 -7.32 -10.07
CA TYR A 57 5.47 -8.47 -10.78
C TYR A 57 6.59 -8.07 -11.73
N GLY A 58 6.37 -7.06 -12.58
CA GLY A 58 7.39 -6.59 -13.52
C GLY A 58 8.68 -6.12 -12.85
N TYR A 59 8.58 -5.42 -11.71
CA TYR A 59 9.77 -5.09 -10.93
C TYR A 59 10.43 -6.35 -10.38
N VAL A 60 9.72 -7.19 -9.65
CA VAL A 60 10.31 -8.36 -8.99
C VAL A 60 10.98 -9.29 -9.99
N THR A 61 10.36 -9.58 -11.14
CA THR A 61 10.96 -10.46 -12.16
C THR A 61 12.18 -9.84 -12.81
N LEU A 62 12.18 -8.54 -13.10
CA LEU A 62 13.35 -7.85 -13.64
C LEU A 62 14.54 -7.97 -12.68
N TRP A 63 14.30 -7.73 -11.39
CA TRP A 63 15.34 -7.83 -10.37
C TRP A 63 15.81 -9.27 -10.16
N ALA A 64 14.90 -10.24 -10.25
CA ALA A 64 15.26 -11.65 -10.19
C ALA A 64 16.14 -12.07 -11.38
N ASP A 65 15.83 -11.61 -12.59
CA ASP A 65 16.63 -11.89 -13.79
C ASP A 65 18.02 -11.24 -13.69
N LEU A 66 18.13 -10.04 -13.13
CA LEU A 66 19.41 -9.36 -12.88
C LEU A 66 20.26 -10.03 -11.78
N LEU A 67 19.65 -10.81 -10.89
CA LEU A 67 20.35 -11.64 -9.90
C LEU A 67 20.70 -13.03 -10.44
N SER A 68 20.13 -13.40 -11.58
CA SER A 68 20.40 -14.66 -12.26
C SER A 68 21.62 -14.53 -13.18
N ASP A 69 22.08 -15.64 -13.74
CA ASP A 69 23.12 -15.67 -14.78
C ASP A 69 22.57 -15.35 -16.19
N ALA A 70 21.27 -15.05 -16.32
CA ALA A 70 20.64 -14.75 -17.60
C ALA A 70 21.01 -13.37 -18.17
N LEU A 71 21.33 -12.41 -17.30
CA LEU A 71 21.76 -11.06 -17.65
C LEU A 71 23.10 -10.77 -16.98
N VAL A 72 24.02 -10.14 -17.72
CA VAL A 72 25.32 -9.72 -17.19
C VAL A 72 25.44 -8.22 -17.36
N ASN A 73 25.87 -7.54 -16.31
CA ASN A 73 26.15 -6.11 -16.39
C ASN A 73 27.44 -5.83 -17.17
N ASP A 74 27.32 -5.54 -18.46
CA ASP A 74 28.43 -5.07 -19.26
C ASP A 74 28.50 -3.53 -19.22
N GLY A 75 29.44 -2.99 -18.44
CA GLY A 75 29.72 -1.55 -18.37
C GLY A 75 30.20 -0.91 -19.68
N ARG A 76 30.38 -1.70 -20.75
CA ARG A 76 30.66 -1.20 -22.11
C ARG A 76 29.39 -0.84 -22.88
N VAL A 77 28.21 -1.29 -22.42
CA VAL A 77 26.93 -0.95 -23.04
C VAL A 77 26.56 0.49 -22.70
N GLN A 78 26.31 1.28 -23.74
CA GLN A 78 25.94 2.69 -23.61
C GLN A 78 24.61 2.81 -22.83
N GLY A 79 24.66 3.41 -21.63
CA GLY A 79 23.52 3.50 -20.71
C GLY A 79 23.64 2.61 -19.47
N SER A 80 24.60 1.68 -19.42
CA SER A 80 25.00 1.04 -18.17
C SER A 80 25.93 2.00 -17.39
N THR A 81 25.33 2.94 -16.67
CA THR A 81 26.07 3.95 -15.89
C THR A 81 26.22 3.56 -14.42
N ASP A 82 25.75 2.38 -14.04
CA ASP A 82 25.52 2.04 -12.65
C ASP A 82 26.33 0.84 -12.19
N VAL A 83 27.11 1.03 -11.13
CA VAL A 83 27.85 -0.05 -10.43
C VAL A 83 26.91 -1.09 -9.84
N ARG A 84 25.60 -0.82 -9.77
CA ARG A 84 24.54 -1.71 -9.27
C ARG A 84 24.51 -3.07 -9.95
N GLY A 85 24.63 -3.12 -11.27
CA GLY A 85 24.59 -4.39 -11.99
C GLY A 85 25.78 -5.28 -11.60
N GLU A 86 26.95 -4.69 -11.33
CA GLU A 86 28.12 -5.45 -10.86
C GLU A 86 27.92 -5.97 -9.44
N TYR A 87 27.23 -5.24 -8.56
CA TYR A 87 26.84 -5.75 -7.24
C TYR A 87 25.85 -6.92 -7.33
N LEU A 88 24.85 -6.83 -8.22
CA LEU A 88 23.87 -7.90 -8.44
C LEU A 88 24.51 -9.15 -9.06
N ASP A 89 25.37 -8.97 -10.07
CA ASP A 89 26.15 -10.06 -10.68
C ASP A 89 27.03 -10.80 -9.66
N ASN A 90 27.52 -10.07 -8.64
CA ASN A 90 28.30 -10.63 -7.54
C ASN A 90 27.45 -11.13 -6.35
N GLY A 91 26.11 -11.12 -6.47
CA GLY A 91 25.19 -11.62 -5.45
C GLY A 91 25.00 -10.70 -4.24
N PHE A 92 25.47 -9.45 -4.29
CA PHE A 92 25.29 -8.47 -3.23
C PHE A 92 23.94 -7.77 -3.37
N TYR A 93 22.93 -8.27 -2.66
CA TYR A 93 21.59 -7.69 -2.61
C TYR A 93 21.16 -7.34 -1.18
N ASP A 94 20.94 -6.05 -0.91
CA ASP A 94 20.33 -5.57 0.33
C ASP A 94 18.94 -4.95 0.04
N PRO A 95 17.83 -5.63 0.38
CA PRO A 95 16.49 -5.15 0.10
C PRO A 95 16.10 -3.87 0.86
N THR A 96 16.91 -3.42 1.83
CA THR A 96 16.62 -2.26 2.69
C THR A 96 17.29 -0.97 2.24
N VAL A 97 18.26 -1.05 1.33
CA VAL A 97 18.85 0.15 0.71
C VAL A 97 17.76 0.81 -0.15
N GLY A 98 17.55 2.12 -0.01
CA GLY A 98 16.45 2.84 -0.65
C GLY A 98 16.37 2.72 -2.18
N THR A 99 17.44 2.26 -2.82
CA THR A 99 17.52 1.93 -4.25
C THR A 99 16.95 0.55 -4.61
N TYR A 100 16.99 -0.41 -3.68
CA TYR A 100 16.55 -1.81 -3.82
C TYR A 100 15.23 -2.11 -3.09
N ALA A 101 14.77 -1.16 -2.26
CA ALA A 101 13.48 -1.17 -1.60
C ALA A 101 12.23 -1.05 -2.53
N PRO A 102 12.28 -0.42 -3.74
CA PRO A 102 11.07 -0.22 -4.54
C PRO A 102 10.33 -1.51 -4.94
N PRO A 103 10.99 -2.61 -5.36
CA PRO A 103 10.31 -3.87 -5.64
C PRO A 103 9.57 -4.44 -4.42
N TYR A 104 10.19 -4.42 -3.24
CA TYR A 104 9.52 -4.83 -2.00
C TYR A 104 8.28 -3.97 -1.71
N GLN A 105 8.41 -2.65 -1.79
CA GLN A 105 7.32 -1.70 -1.54
C GLN A 105 6.15 -1.90 -2.52
N THR A 106 6.44 -2.20 -3.79
CA THR A 106 5.39 -2.45 -4.78
C THR A 106 4.61 -3.74 -4.50
N VAL A 107 5.27 -4.83 -4.11
CA VAL A 107 4.56 -6.06 -3.67
C VAL A 107 3.69 -5.77 -2.46
N ALA A 108 4.21 -5.00 -1.52
CA ALA A 108 3.50 -4.64 -0.32
C ALA A 108 2.29 -3.71 -0.60
N GLN A 109 2.37 -2.88 -1.64
CA GLN A 109 1.24 -2.10 -2.14
C GLN A 109 0.13 -2.98 -2.71
N VAL A 110 0.45 -4.03 -3.49
CA VAL A 110 -0.56 -4.97 -4.00
C VAL A 110 -1.40 -5.54 -2.88
N TRP A 111 -0.73 -6.03 -1.83
CA TRP A 111 -1.42 -6.58 -0.68
C TRP A 111 -2.31 -5.55 0.02
N ARG A 112 -1.83 -4.32 0.24
CA ARG A 112 -2.67 -3.25 0.81
C ARG A 112 -3.90 -2.99 -0.05
N SER A 113 -3.74 -2.84 -1.36
CA SER A 113 -4.83 -2.59 -2.30
C SER A 113 -5.84 -3.74 -2.32
N ALA A 114 -5.36 -4.99 -2.29
CA ALA A 114 -6.20 -6.19 -2.28
C ALA A 114 -6.94 -6.37 -0.94
N THR A 115 -6.31 -6.08 0.19
CA THR A 115 -6.96 -6.07 1.52
C THR A 115 -7.98 -4.94 1.62
N SER A 116 -7.67 -3.76 1.07
CA SER A 116 -8.61 -2.63 1.01
C SER A 116 -9.82 -2.95 0.15
N LEU A 117 -9.63 -3.60 -1.01
CA LEU A 117 -10.74 -4.11 -1.83
C LEU A 117 -11.61 -5.09 -1.04
N GLN A 118 -11.01 -6.04 -0.32
CA GLN A 118 -11.77 -6.97 0.54
C GLN A 118 -12.61 -6.20 1.58
N SER A 119 -12.00 -5.30 2.34
CA SER A 119 -12.69 -4.53 3.38
C SER A 119 -13.86 -3.74 2.80
N LYS A 120 -13.65 -3.07 1.66
CA LYS A 120 -14.73 -2.31 0.99
C LYS A 120 -15.87 -3.23 0.54
N LEU A 121 -15.58 -4.41 0.02
CA LEU A 121 -16.61 -5.37 -0.36
C LEU A 121 -17.38 -5.90 0.87
N ASP A 122 -16.70 -6.08 1.99
CA ASP A 122 -17.33 -6.49 3.25
C ASP A 122 -18.32 -5.42 3.76
N ASP A 123 -17.97 -4.14 3.60
CA ASP A 123 -18.78 -3.00 4.07
C ASP A 123 -19.93 -2.61 3.13
N MET A 124 -19.87 -2.94 1.83
CA MET A 124 -20.92 -2.62 0.85
C MET A 124 -22.21 -3.41 1.11
N ASP A 125 -23.37 -2.74 1.19
CA ASP A 125 -24.68 -3.43 1.26
C ASP A 125 -25.27 -3.67 -0.14
N ILE A 126 -24.69 -4.64 -0.87
CA ILE A 126 -25.10 -5.00 -2.23
C ILE A 126 -25.11 -6.53 -2.41
N ASP A 127 -25.77 -7.00 -3.48
CA ASP A 127 -25.89 -8.42 -3.80
C ASP A 127 -24.52 -9.12 -3.92
N ALA A 128 -24.39 -10.29 -3.27
CA ALA A 128 -23.16 -11.06 -3.22
C ALA A 128 -22.65 -11.50 -4.61
N SER A 129 -23.55 -11.70 -5.58
CA SER A 129 -23.16 -12.04 -6.96
C SER A 129 -22.34 -10.93 -7.61
N LEU A 130 -22.65 -9.66 -7.31
CA LEU A 130 -21.92 -8.49 -7.83
C LEU A 130 -20.52 -8.34 -7.21
N LYS A 131 -20.30 -8.92 -6.02
CA LYS A 131 -19.01 -8.87 -5.31
C LYS A 131 -18.06 -10.01 -5.67
N THR A 132 -18.53 -11.02 -6.41
CA THR A 132 -17.81 -12.29 -6.59
C THR A 132 -16.43 -12.10 -7.26
N GLU A 133 -16.38 -11.32 -8.34
CA GLU A 133 -15.12 -10.99 -9.01
C GLU A 133 -14.18 -10.18 -8.10
N GLY A 134 -14.75 -9.25 -7.33
CA GLY A 134 -14.01 -8.45 -6.35
C GLY A 134 -13.35 -9.32 -5.29
N TYR A 135 -14.09 -10.23 -4.67
CA TYR A 135 -13.54 -11.15 -3.66
C TYR A 135 -12.51 -12.10 -4.24
N PHE A 136 -12.76 -12.66 -5.43
CA PHE A 136 -11.79 -13.51 -6.11
C PHE A 136 -10.47 -12.75 -6.30
N THR A 137 -10.54 -11.53 -6.82
CA THR A 137 -9.38 -10.65 -7.02
C THR A 137 -8.69 -10.36 -5.69
N ALA A 138 -9.43 -9.91 -4.68
CA ALA A 138 -8.87 -9.57 -3.38
C ALA A 138 -8.07 -10.74 -2.77
N TYR A 139 -8.65 -11.93 -2.69
CA TYR A 139 -7.97 -13.08 -2.10
C TYR A 139 -6.81 -13.60 -2.96
N LEU A 140 -6.98 -13.66 -4.28
CA LEU A 140 -5.92 -14.12 -5.17
C LEU A 140 -4.68 -13.22 -5.05
N TYR A 141 -4.86 -11.90 -5.12
CA TYR A 141 -3.73 -10.96 -5.12
C TYR A 141 -3.12 -10.74 -3.74
N GLN A 142 -3.87 -10.95 -2.65
CA GLN A 142 -3.26 -11.11 -1.32
C GLN A 142 -2.32 -12.34 -1.30
N GLY A 143 -2.78 -13.49 -1.81
CA GLY A 143 -1.97 -14.71 -1.88
C GLY A 143 -0.73 -14.59 -2.78
N LEU A 144 -0.88 -14.01 -3.96
CA LEU A 144 0.23 -13.79 -4.90
C LEU A 144 1.29 -12.85 -4.32
N SER A 145 0.88 -11.84 -3.53
CA SER A 145 1.84 -10.97 -2.84
C SER A 145 2.70 -11.76 -1.84
N HIS A 146 2.08 -12.65 -1.07
CA HIS A 146 2.82 -13.55 -0.17
C HIS A 146 3.73 -14.52 -0.93
N TYR A 147 3.26 -15.04 -2.07
CA TYR A 147 4.06 -15.90 -2.93
C TYR A 147 5.33 -15.20 -3.43
N LEU A 148 5.22 -13.95 -3.91
CA LEU A 148 6.38 -13.18 -4.37
C LEU A 148 7.39 -12.94 -3.24
N LEU A 149 6.92 -12.63 -2.03
CA LEU A 149 7.80 -12.42 -0.89
C LEU A 149 8.47 -13.70 -0.42
N GLY A 150 7.73 -14.81 -0.37
CA GLY A 150 8.30 -16.11 -0.04
C GLY A 150 9.36 -16.54 -1.05
N THR A 151 9.09 -16.32 -2.35
CA THR A 151 9.96 -16.77 -3.44
C THR A 151 11.24 -15.93 -3.56
N TYR A 152 11.13 -14.61 -3.49
CA TYR A 152 12.25 -13.71 -3.83
C TYR A 152 12.89 -13.03 -2.61
N TYR A 153 12.22 -13.03 -1.45
CA TYR A 153 12.69 -12.36 -0.24
C TYR A 153 12.82 -13.31 0.96
N GLY A 154 12.44 -14.58 0.81
CA GLY A 154 12.74 -15.62 1.79
C GLY A 154 14.22 -16.02 1.73
N ARG A 155 14.87 -16.02 2.89
CA ARG A 155 16.26 -16.47 3.10
C ARG A 155 16.35 -17.92 3.64
N GLY A 156 15.24 -18.63 3.72
CA GLY A 156 15.09 -19.94 4.35
C GLY A 156 13.61 -20.30 4.58
N PRO A 157 13.31 -21.53 5.02
CA PRO A 157 11.95 -22.04 5.16
C PRO A 157 11.23 -21.54 6.42
N SER A 158 11.95 -20.99 7.39
CA SER A 158 11.45 -20.68 8.74
C SER A 158 11.13 -19.20 8.93
N TYR A 159 9.86 -18.84 8.99
CA TYR A 159 9.43 -17.50 9.42
C TYR A 159 9.50 -17.37 10.96
N PRO A 160 9.96 -16.23 11.55
CA PRO A 160 10.46 -15.00 10.92
C PRO A 160 11.98 -14.95 10.74
N SER A 161 12.72 -15.98 11.15
CA SER A 161 14.19 -15.99 11.21
C SER A 161 14.85 -15.94 9.82
N ASP A 162 14.22 -16.56 8.83
CA ASP A 162 14.75 -16.75 7.49
C ASP A 162 13.67 -16.90 6.42
N GLY A 163 12.38 -16.99 6.76
CA GLY A 163 11.25 -16.93 5.82
C GLY A 163 11.08 -15.56 5.15
N GLY A 164 10.33 -15.51 4.04
CA GLY A 164 9.98 -14.23 3.39
C GLY A 164 9.26 -13.30 4.37
N ALA A 165 9.54 -11.99 4.32
CA ALA A 165 8.95 -11.04 5.24
C ALA A 165 7.42 -11.02 5.10
N THR A 166 6.70 -11.27 6.19
CA THR A 166 5.23 -11.14 6.21
C THR A 166 4.85 -9.67 6.09
N LEU A 167 3.91 -9.38 5.20
CA LEU A 167 3.38 -8.03 4.97
C LEU A 167 2.73 -7.44 6.22
N ASN A 168 2.16 -8.29 7.07
CA ASN A 168 1.53 -7.90 8.34
C ASN A 168 2.52 -7.51 9.44
N GLU A 169 3.81 -7.89 9.33
CA GLU A 169 4.82 -7.61 10.37
C GLU A 169 6.02 -6.80 9.89
N SER A 170 6.02 -6.39 8.62
CA SER A 170 7.10 -5.62 8.04
C SER A 170 7.42 -4.37 8.86
N ALA A 171 8.70 -4.16 9.19
CA ALA A 171 9.15 -3.00 9.98
C ALA A 171 8.81 -1.65 9.31
N LEU A 172 8.61 -1.64 7.99
CA LEU A 172 8.14 -0.47 7.22
C LEU A 172 6.65 -0.15 7.46
N PHE A 173 5.87 -1.11 7.97
CA PHE A 173 4.44 -0.98 8.25
C PHE A 173 4.15 -0.85 9.75
N ARG A 174 5.06 -1.38 10.58
CA ARG A 174 4.98 -1.28 12.04
C ARG A 174 5.26 0.14 12.55
N GLN A 175 5.85 1.01 11.72
CA GLN A 175 6.16 2.40 12.11
C GLN A 175 4.96 3.35 12.06
N ASP A 176 3.84 2.98 11.41
CA ASP A 176 2.64 3.83 11.27
C ASP A 176 1.38 3.33 12.01
N LEU A 177 1.39 2.12 12.58
CA LEU A 177 0.23 1.59 13.33
C LEU A 177 0.28 1.86 14.84
N ASN A 178 1.45 2.20 15.38
CA ASN A 178 1.61 2.51 16.81
C ASN A 178 1.37 4.00 17.15
N SER A 179 1.05 4.84 16.16
CA SER A 179 0.69 6.26 16.38
C SER A 179 -0.81 6.50 16.53
N LEU A 180 -1.66 5.47 16.43
CA LEU A 180 -3.13 5.57 16.54
C LEU A 180 -3.75 4.88 17.76
N HIS A 181 -2.94 4.42 18.74
CA HIS A 181 -3.45 3.84 19.99
C HIS A 181 -3.40 4.80 21.20
N TYR A 182 -3.72 6.07 20.97
CA TYR A 182 -4.16 6.99 22.03
C TYR A 182 -5.31 7.85 21.50
N TYR A 183 -6.44 7.85 22.22
CA TYR A 183 -7.79 8.30 21.86
C TYR A 183 -8.50 7.28 20.93
N ILE A 184 -9.39 6.40 21.38
CA ILE A 184 -10.43 6.42 22.43
C ILE A 184 -10.45 5.08 23.15
#